data_AF-A0A3R8Q2B1-F1
#
_entry.id   AF-A0A3R8Q2B1-F1
#
_cell.length_a   1.000
_cell.length_b   1.000
_cell.length_c   1.000
_cell.angle_alpha   90.00
_cell.angle_beta   90.00
_cell.angle_gamma   90.00
#
_symmetry.space_group_name_H-M   'P 1'
#
loop_
_entity.id
_entity.type
_entity.pdbx_description
1 polymer ?
#
loop_
_entity_poly.entity_id
_entity_poly.type
_entity_poly.pdbx_seq_one_letter_code
_entity_poly.pdbx_strand_id
1 'polypeptide(L)'
;MNDHSHFKIYKPVGVLSQMTSGEARQLRKKRFLTELYDFPQGTMPIGRLDEKSEGLLLMTTDGKLTDYINNAGIEKEYWVQLDGIIDQKTIEKLAAGVTIGIFGKNYFAKPYKIEKLDEAPTLPEASPKLRIGLHRPTSWIKIVLTEGKFRQVRKMTAAVGYPTIRLVRVRVGPIALNGLKEGSVQDLPDLPTLLFGGESRK
;
A
#
# COMPACT_ATOMS: atom_id res chain seq x y z
N MET A 1 24.01 15.91 14.05
CA MET A 1 23.28 14.92 13.25
C MET A 1 21.82 15.10 13.60
N ASN A 2 20.94 15.34 12.63
CA ASN A 2 19.51 15.38 12.96
C ASN A 2 19.08 13.94 13.23
N ASP A 3 18.75 13.63 14.48
CA ASP A 3 18.13 12.36 14.83
C ASP A 3 16.74 12.33 14.21
N HIS A 4 16.62 11.60 13.10
CA HIS A 4 15.36 11.38 12.44
C HIS A 4 14.68 10.15 13.04
N SER A 5 13.39 10.28 13.34
CA SER A 5 12.56 9.16 13.75
C SER A 5 11.91 8.50 12.53
N HIS A 6 11.82 7.19 12.56
CA HIS A 6 11.32 6.36 11.47
C HIS A 6 10.40 5.29 12.03
N PHE A 7 9.28 5.03 11.36
CA PHE A 7 8.29 4.06 11.81
C PHE A 7 7.76 3.24 10.64
N LYS A 8 7.30 2.03 10.95
CA LYS A 8 6.39 1.28 10.09
C LYS A 8 5.07 1.08 10.80
N ILE A 9 3.98 1.18 10.04
CA ILE A 9 2.62 1.01 10.55
C ILE A 9 1.85 0.01 9.71
N TYR A 10 0.92 -0.70 10.35
CA TYR A 10 -0.20 -1.30 9.62
C TYR A 10 -1.33 -0.28 9.58
N LYS A 11 -1.45 0.44 8.47
CA LYS A 11 -2.53 1.41 8.28
C LYS A 11 -3.87 0.68 8.15
N PRO A 12 -4.89 1.00 8.97
CA PRO A 12 -6.22 0.42 8.86
C PRO A 12 -6.99 0.89 7.62
N VAL A 13 -8.03 0.14 7.25
CA VAL A 13 -9.04 0.62 6.30
C VAL A 13 -9.82 1.81 6.90
N GLY A 14 -10.03 2.85 6.10
CA GLY A 14 -10.79 4.04 6.49
C GLY A 14 -9.97 5.16 7.11
N VAL A 15 -8.66 4.95 7.30
CA VAL A 15 -7.71 6.00 7.71
C VAL A 15 -7.06 6.61 6.47
N LEU A 16 -6.91 7.93 6.42
CA LEU A 16 -6.16 8.62 5.37
C LEU A 16 -4.66 8.54 5.64
N SER A 17 -3.85 8.43 4.58
CA SER A 17 -2.38 8.52 4.69
C SER A 17 -1.94 9.98 4.83
N GLN A 18 -2.41 10.64 5.89
CA GLN A 18 -2.20 12.06 6.18
C GLN A 18 -2.19 12.29 7.69
N MET A 19 -1.40 13.26 8.15
CA MET A 19 -1.38 13.69 9.56
C MET A 19 -2.55 14.61 9.89
N THR A 20 -3.00 15.40 8.92
CA THR A 20 -4.12 16.34 9.03
C THR A 20 -4.62 16.72 7.63
N SER A 21 -5.70 17.49 7.55
CA SER A 21 -6.25 18.04 6.31
C SER A 21 -6.58 19.52 6.45
N GLY A 22 -6.30 20.32 5.41
CA GLY A 22 -6.73 21.72 5.34
C GLY A 22 -8.23 21.91 5.09
N GLU A 23 -8.94 20.86 4.68
CA GLU A 23 -10.38 20.91 4.45
C GLU A 23 -11.18 20.61 5.72
N ALA A 24 -11.97 21.57 6.20
CA ALA A 24 -12.83 21.44 7.38
C ALA A 24 -13.84 20.28 7.30
N ARG A 25 -14.27 19.91 6.09
CA ARG A 25 -15.13 18.74 5.88
C ARG A 25 -14.41 17.44 6.17
N GLN A 26 -13.15 17.31 5.79
CA GLN A 26 -12.37 16.10 6.02
C GLN A 26 -12.01 15.96 7.49
N LEU A 27 -11.59 17.05 8.15
CA LEU A 27 -11.30 17.06 9.59
C LEU A 27 -12.45 16.50 10.44
N ARG A 28 -13.70 16.74 10.05
CA ARG A 28 -14.89 16.24 10.76
C ARG A 28 -15.31 14.82 10.42
N LYS A 29 -14.91 14.28 9.26
CA LYS A 29 -15.49 13.05 8.69
C LYS A 29 -14.48 11.94 8.43
N LYS A 30 -13.19 12.26 8.46
CA LYS A 30 -12.10 11.37 8.08
C LYS A 30 -11.23 11.08 9.28
N ARG A 31 -10.61 9.91 9.23
CA ARG A 31 -9.64 9.47 10.22
C ARG A 31 -8.23 9.70 9.72
N PHE A 32 -7.33 10.08 10.63
CA PHE A 32 -5.94 10.44 10.29
C PHE A 32 -4.93 9.54 11.00
N LEU A 33 -3.68 9.60 10.56
CA LEU A 33 -2.61 8.78 11.12
C LEU A 33 -2.32 9.13 12.59
N THR A 34 -2.58 10.37 13.00
CA THR A 34 -2.43 10.85 14.38
C THR A 34 -3.34 10.14 15.38
N GLU A 35 -4.40 9.45 14.93
CA GLU A 35 -5.21 8.61 15.81
C GLU A 35 -4.54 7.28 16.21
N LEU A 36 -3.50 6.87 15.48
CA LEU A 36 -2.86 5.57 15.66
C LEU A 36 -1.70 5.63 16.67
N TYR A 37 -1.03 6.78 16.75
CA TYR A 37 0.17 6.96 17.56
C TYR A 37 0.49 8.44 17.77
N ASP A 38 1.16 8.75 18.87
CA ASP A 38 1.68 10.09 19.16
C ASP A 38 3.04 10.27 18.46
N PHE A 39 2.99 10.64 17.19
CA PHE A 39 4.19 10.78 16.37
C PHE A 39 4.95 12.08 16.72
N PRO A 40 6.31 12.04 16.69
CA PRO A 40 7.11 13.25 16.81
C PRO A 40 6.72 14.32 15.78
N GLN A 41 6.86 15.59 16.17
CA GLN A 41 6.58 16.71 15.27
C GLN A 41 7.39 16.60 13.97
N GLY A 42 6.73 16.86 12.83
CA GLY A 42 7.35 16.74 11.51
C GLY A 42 7.31 15.33 10.91
N THR A 43 6.74 14.34 11.60
CA THR A 43 6.54 13.01 11.03
C THR A 43 5.58 13.06 9.84
N MET A 44 5.95 12.40 8.74
CA MET A 44 5.17 12.32 7.51
C MET A 44 5.20 10.92 6.89
N PRO A 45 4.16 10.54 6.13
CA PRO A 45 4.13 9.25 5.45
C PRO A 45 5.05 9.23 4.22
N ILE A 46 5.74 8.10 4.05
CA ILE A 46 6.55 7.82 2.86
C ILE A 46 5.65 7.19 1.80
N GLY A 47 5.21 8.04 0.88
CA GLY A 47 4.19 7.71 -0.10
C GLY A 47 2.81 7.62 0.54
N ARG A 48 1.84 7.03 -0.17
CA ARG A 48 0.45 6.98 0.28
C ARG A 48 -0.18 5.62 0.02
N LEU A 49 -1.04 5.20 0.95
CA LEU A 49 -2.09 4.21 0.72
C LEU A 49 -3.45 4.91 0.65
N ASP A 50 -4.31 4.47 -0.26
CA ASP A 50 -5.67 4.99 -0.34
C ASP A 50 -6.45 4.75 0.96
N GLU A 51 -7.51 5.53 1.19
CA GLU A 51 -8.40 5.37 2.35
C GLU A 51 -8.93 3.93 2.49
N LYS A 52 -9.26 3.29 1.37
CA LYS A 52 -9.80 1.92 1.31
C LYS A 52 -8.72 0.84 1.20
N SER A 53 -7.44 1.20 1.31
CA SER A 53 -6.32 0.26 1.28
C SER A 53 -5.69 0.18 2.66
N GLU A 54 -5.10 -0.96 2.98
CA GLU A 54 -4.53 -1.25 4.30
C GLU A 54 -3.12 -1.82 4.18
N GLY A 55 -2.49 -2.04 5.33
CA GLY A 55 -1.16 -2.65 5.43
C GLY A 55 -0.03 -1.64 5.58
N LEU A 56 1.17 -2.03 5.15
CA LEU A 56 2.43 -1.37 5.45
C LEU A 56 2.47 0.06 4.93
N LEU A 57 2.60 1.03 5.82
CA LEU A 57 2.98 2.41 5.51
C LEU A 57 4.22 2.77 6.33
N LEU A 58 5.21 3.34 5.66
CA LEU A 58 6.42 3.82 6.32
C LEU A 58 6.22 5.30 6.66
N MET A 59 6.78 5.75 7.78
CA MET A 59 6.70 7.12 8.27
C MET A 59 8.10 7.59 8.64
N THR A 60 8.38 8.88 8.50
CA THR A 60 9.68 9.46 8.84
C THR A 60 9.56 10.94 9.19
N THR A 61 10.47 11.46 10.00
CA THR A 61 10.69 12.91 10.15
C THR A 61 11.68 13.48 9.12
N ASP A 62 12.32 12.62 8.32
CA ASP A 62 13.25 13.02 7.24
C ASP A 62 12.49 13.23 5.92
N GLY A 63 12.23 14.49 5.58
CA GLY A 63 11.59 14.85 4.31
C GLY A 63 12.43 14.49 3.08
N LYS A 64 13.76 14.57 3.13
CA LYS A 64 14.64 14.24 1.99
C LYS A 64 14.60 12.75 1.69
N LEU A 65 14.58 11.93 2.75
CA LEU A 65 14.41 10.47 2.62
C LEU A 65 13.07 10.12 1.97
N THR A 66 12.00 10.82 2.32
CA THR A 66 10.67 10.62 1.74
C THR A 66 10.67 10.81 0.22
N ASP A 67 11.22 11.93 -0.26
CA ASP A 67 11.29 12.23 -1.69
C ASP A 67 12.16 11.23 -2.44
N TYR A 68 13.28 10.82 -1.85
CA TYR A 68 14.15 9.82 -2.45
C TYR A 68 13.43 8.46 -2.61
N ILE A 69 12.80 7.95 -1.56
CA ILE A 69 12.09 6.66 -1.59
C ILE A 69 10.94 6.67 -2.59
N ASN A 70 10.20 7.78 -2.68
CA ASN A 70 9.09 7.92 -3.62
C ASN A 70 9.54 7.84 -5.09
N ASN A 71 10.77 8.27 -5.38
CA ASN A 71 11.32 8.31 -6.74
C ASN A 71 12.27 7.15 -7.08
N ALA A 72 12.76 6.40 -6.08
CA ALA A 72 13.75 5.33 -6.25
C ALA A 72 13.22 4.05 -6.94
N GLY A 73 11.93 3.97 -7.27
CA GLY A 73 11.36 2.79 -7.92
C GLY A 73 11.32 1.54 -7.02
N ILE A 74 11.43 1.72 -5.70
CA ILE A 74 11.45 0.61 -4.72
C ILE A 74 10.20 -0.25 -4.88
N GLU A 75 10.43 -1.57 -4.94
CA GLU A 75 9.37 -2.56 -5.04
C GLU A 75 8.36 -2.47 -3.90
N LYS A 76 7.09 -2.66 -4.23
CA LYS A 76 5.97 -2.70 -3.29
C LYS A 76 5.16 -3.93 -3.62
N GLU A 77 4.99 -4.79 -2.62
CA GLU A 77 4.21 -6.01 -2.76
C GLU A 77 2.84 -5.82 -2.15
N TYR A 78 1.83 -6.25 -2.90
CA TYR A 78 0.43 -6.21 -2.50
C TYR A 78 -0.16 -7.60 -2.56
N TRP A 79 -0.90 -7.96 -1.53
CA TRP A 79 -1.87 -9.05 -1.58
C TRP A 79 -3.24 -8.46 -1.87
N VAL A 80 -3.88 -8.99 -2.90
CA VAL A 80 -5.08 -8.42 -3.50
C VAL A 80 -6.15 -9.48 -3.51
N GLN A 81 -7.24 -9.21 -2.79
CA GLN A 81 -8.44 -10.04 -2.85
C GLN A 81 -9.36 -9.51 -3.95
N LEU A 82 -9.73 -10.39 -4.85
CA LEU A 82 -10.53 -10.10 -6.04
C LEU A 82 -11.97 -10.56 -5.84
N ASP A 83 -12.90 -9.84 -6.45
CA ASP A 83 -14.28 -10.30 -6.66
C ASP A 83 -14.33 -11.29 -7.82
N GLY A 84 -14.54 -12.58 -7.53
CA GLY A 84 -14.47 -13.68 -8.49
C GLY A 84 -13.20 -14.54 -8.36
N ILE A 85 -13.23 -15.71 -9.01
CA ILE A 85 -12.08 -16.62 -9.14
C ILE A 85 -11.36 -16.29 -10.45
N ILE A 86 -10.18 -15.67 -10.34
CA ILE A 86 -9.37 -15.34 -11.51
C ILE A 86 -8.70 -16.61 -12.08
N ASP A 87 -8.73 -16.72 -13.39
CA ASP A 87 -8.06 -17.79 -14.15
C ASP A 87 -6.61 -17.40 -14.52
N GLN A 88 -5.81 -18.42 -14.85
CA GLN A 88 -4.39 -18.25 -15.16
C GLN A 88 -4.16 -17.38 -16.41
N LYS A 89 -5.01 -17.52 -17.43
CA LYS A 89 -4.93 -16.73 -18.67
C LYS A 89 -5.13 -15.23 -18.41
N THR A 90 -6.02 -14.88 -17.49
CA THR A 90 -6.28 -13.51 -17.09
C THR A 90 -5.14 -12.95 -16.24
N ILE A 91 -4.52 -13.77 -15.39
CA ILE A 91 -3.31 -13.40 -14.66
C ILE A 91 -2.18 -13.08 -15.64
N GLU A 92 -1.94 -13.92 -16.64
CA GLU A 92 -0.93 -13.67 -17.68
C GLU A 92 -1.20 -12.38 -18.44
N LYS A 93 -2.46 -12.14 -18.83
CA LYS A 93 -2.86 -10.87 -19.46
C LYS A 93 -2.59 -9.67 -18.56
N LEU A 94 -2.90 -9.77 -17.27
CA LEU A 94 -2.67 -8.71 -16.29
C LEU A 94 -1.15 -8.48 -16.08
N ALA A 95 -0.36 -9.55 -16.04
CA ALA A 95 1.08 -9.53 -15.87
C ALA A 95 1.81 -8.96 -17.10
N ALA A 96 1.26 -9.16 -18.30
CA ALA A 96 1.78 -8.58 -19.55
C ALA A 96 1.54 -7.07 -19.68
N GLY A 97 0.71 -6.49 -18.81
CA GLY A 97 0.36 -5.07 -18.83
C GLY A 97 -1.06 -4.81 -19.33
N VAL A 98 -1.67 -3.74 -18.82
CA VAL A 98 -3.07 -3.39 -19.11
C VAL A 98 -3.23 -1.88 -19.17
N THR A 99 -4.07 -1.41 -20.11
CA THR A 99 -4.42 0.02 -20.19
C THR A 99 -5.43 0.37 -19.10
N ILE A 100 -5.11 1.38 -18.31
CA ILE A 100 -5.96 1.92 -17.24
C ILE A 100 -6.13 3.44 -17.39
N GLY A 101 -7.26 3.96 -16.94
CA GLY A 101 -7.50 5.41 -16.90
C GLY A 101 -6.86 6.08 -15.68
N ILE A 102 -5.99 7.06 -15.89
CA ILE A 102 -5.36 7.89 -14.84
C ILE A 102 -5.68 9.36 -15.14
N PHE A 103 -6.47 10.01 -14.26
CA PHE A 103 -6.88 11.41 -14.41
C PHE A 103 -7.42 11.76 -15.81
N GLY A 104 -8.30 10.91 -16.35
CA GLY A 104 -8.91 11.10 -17.67
C GLY A 104 -8.01 10.72 -18.86
N LYS A 105 -6.77 10.27 -18.63
CA LYS A 105 -5.85 9.82 -19.68
C LYS A 105 -5.63 8.32 -19.63
N ASN A 106 -5.49 7.69 -20.79
CA ASN A 106 -5.08 6.30 -20.87
C ASN A 106 -3.61 6.16 -20.49
N TYR A 107 -3.33 5.17 -19.64
CA TYR A 107 -1.99 4.82 -19.19
C TYR A 107 -1.82 3.31 -19.35
N PHE A 108 -0.80 2.89 -20.09
CA PHE A 108 -0.44 1.48 -20.17
C PHE A 108 0.39 1.12 -18.95
N ALA A 109 -0.17 0.30 -18.05
CA ALA A 109 0.55 -0.26 -16.93
C ALA A 109 1.60 -1.24 -17.46
N LYS A 110 2.86 -1.06 -17.03
CA LYS A 110 3.98 -1.92 -17.43
C LYS A 110 3.71 -3.39 -17.07
N PRO A 111 4.45 -4.33 -17.67
CA PRO A 111 4.46 -5.70 -17.18
C PRO A 111 4.91 -5.77 -15.71
N TYR A 112 4.20 -6.55 -14.91
CA TYR A 112 4.47 -6.70 -13.48
C TYR A 112 4.47 -8.17 -13.08
N LYS A 113 5.20 -8.49 -12.01
CA LYS A 113 5.17 -9.82 -11.41
C LYS A 113 3.84 -10.00 -10.67
N ILE A 114 3.03 -10.93 -11.17
CA ILE A 114 1.72 -11.27 -10.64
C ILE A 114 1.63 -12.78 -10.50
N GLU A 115 1.21 -13.24 -9.33
CA GLU A 115 1.07 -14.66 -9.00
C GLU A 115 -0.29 -14.88 -8.36
N LYS A 116 -0.93 -16.01 -8.68
CA LYS A 116 -2.09 -16.48 -7.92
C LYS A 116 -1.62 -16.95 -6.55
N LEU A 117 -2.41 -16.68 -5.52
CA LEU A 117 -2.26 -17.35 -4.24
C LEU A 117 -3.32 -18.45 -4.17
N ASP A 118 -2.87 -19.70 -4.07
CA ASP A 118 -3.76 -20.86 -4.02
C ASP A 118 -4.58 -20.90 -2.73
N GLU A 119 -4.00 -20.38 -1.65
CA GLU A 119 -4.63 -20.25 -0.35
C GLU A 119 -4.78 -18.78 0.05
N ALA A 120 -5.74 -18.52 0.93
CA ALA A 120 -5.89 -17.20 1.53
C ALA A 120 -4.65 -16.88 2.39
N PRO A 121 -3.98 -15.74 2.15
CA PRO A 121 -2.79 -15.41 2.93
C PRO A 121 -3.15 -15.10 4.39
N THR A 122 -2.19 -15.33 5.29
CA THR A 122 -2.33 -14.97 6.70
C THR A 122 -2.31 -13.45 6.88
N LEU A 123 -3.47 -12.87 7.14
CA LEU A 123 -3.67 -11.44 7.38
C LEU A 123 -4.59 -11.25 8.58
N PRO A 124 -4.54 -10.08 9.26
CA PRO A 124 -5.59 -9.70 10.21
C PRO A 124 -6.98 -9.79 9.57
N GLU A 125 -8.00 -9.97 10.40
CA GLU A 125 -9.39 -9.99 9.95
C GLU A 125 -9.71 -8.76 9.11
N ALA A 126 -10.44 -8.96 8.03
CA ALA A 126 -10.80 -7.87 7.16
C ALA A 126 -11.84 -6.97 7.83
N SER A 127 -11.71 -5.66 7.64
CA SER A 127 -12.73 -4.72 8.11
C SER A 127 -14.12 -5.09 7.53
N PRO A 128 -15.19 -5.14 8.35
CA PRO A 128 -16.56 -5.38 7.88
C PRO A 128 -17.02 -4.41 6.77
N LYS A 129 -16.38 -3.24 6.69
CA LYS A 129 -16.61 -2.23 5.65
C LYS A 129 -16.27 -2.69 4.23
N LEU A 130 -15.43 -3.72 4.09
CA LEU A 130 -14.98 -4.23 2.79
C LEU A 130 -16.01 -5.13 2.09
N ARG A 131 -17.07 -5.58 2.80
CA ARG A 131 -18.18 -6.34 2.20
C ARG A 131 -17.71 -7.55 1.37
N ILE A 132 -16.72 -8.28 1.88
CA ILE A 132 -16.12 -9.44 1.21
C ILE A 132 -17.12 -10.60 1.14
N GLY A 133 -17.15 -11.31 0.01
CA GLY A 133 -17.89 -12.57 -0.13
C GLY A 133 -19.41 -12.47 -0.17
N LEU A 134 -19.99 -11.26 -0.27
CA LEU A 134 -21.45 -11.06 -0.26
C LEU A 134 -22.18 -11.61 -1.49
N HIS A 135 -21.53 -11.69 -2.64
CA HIS A 135 -22.20 -12.00 -3.92
C HIS A 135 -21.53 -13.10 -4.73
N ARG A 136 -20.22 -13.31 -4.56
CA ARG A 136 -19.41 -14.22 -5.38
C ARG A 136 -18.24 -14.76 -4.55
N PRO A 137 -17.68 -15.93 -4.95
CA PRO A 137 -16.42 -16.39 -4.39
C PRO A 137 -15.30 -15.40 -4.70
N THR A 138 -14.25 -15.39 -3.86
CA THR A 138 -13.10 -14.50 -4.02
C THR A 138 -11.83 -15.29 -4.27
N SER A 139 -10.89 -14.70 -5.01
CA SER A 139 -9.54 -15.23 -5.18
C SER A 139 -8.49 -14.22 -4.74
N TRP A 140 -7.27 -14.70 -4.53
CA TRP A 140 -6.14 -13.87 -4.12
C TRP A 140 -5.05 -13.87 -5.19
N ILE A 141 -4.46 -12.70 -5.40
CA ILE A 141 -3.24 -12.54 -6.18
C ILE A 141 -2.22 -11.71 -5.40
N LYS A 142 -0.94 -11.99 -5.66
CA LYS A 142 0.20 -11.17 -5.28
C LYS A 142 0.59 -10.30 -6.46
N ILE A 143 0.80 -9.01 -6.24
CA ILE A 143 1.30 -8.07 -7.25
C ILE A 143 2.51 -7.33 -6.70
N VAL A 144 3.61 -7.31 -7.44
CA VAL A 144 4.79 -6.49 -7.13
C VAL A 144 4.87 -5.33 -8.13
N LEU A 145 4.84 -4.09 -7.62
CA LEU A 145 4.95 -2.86 -8.41
C LEU A 145 6.19 -2.08 -8.02
N THR A 146 6.85 -1.44 -8.99
CA THR A 146 7.95 -0.49 -8.78
C THR A 146 7.50 0.98 -8.86
N GLU A 147 6.24 1.23 -9.22
CA GLU A 147 5.63 2.55 -9.25
C GLU A 147 4.35 2.61 -8.40
N GLY A 148 3.77 3.80 -8.25
CA GLY A 148 2.57 4.03 -7.45
C GLY A 148 1.60 5.02 -8.08
N LYS A 149 1.04 4.70 -9.26
CA LYS A 149 0.01 5.56 -9.89
C LYS A 149 -1.30 5.53 -9.10
N PHE A 150 -2.12 6.57 -9.25
CA PHE A 150 -3.37 6.71 -8.52
C PHE A 150 -4.32 5.52 -8.71
N ARG A 151 -4.55 4.76 -7.62
CA ARG A 151 -5.38 3.55 -7.55
C ARG A 151 -4.99 2.47 -8.56
N GLN A 152 -3.70 2.38 -8.90
CA GLN A 152 -3.19 1.54 -9.98
C GLN A 152 -3.66 0.09 -9.90
N VAL A 153 -3.38 -0.63 -8.81
CA VAL A 153 -3.79 -2.03 -8.62
C VAL A 153 -5.30 -2.19 -8.83
N ARG A 154 -6.11 -1.37 -8.15
CA ARG A 154 -7.58 -1.46 -8.25
C ARG A 154 -8.09 -1.25 -9.67
N LYS A 155 -7.46 -0.36 -10.44
CA LYS A 155 -7.82 -0.12 -11.84
C LYS A 155 -7.36 -1.24 -12.76
N MET A 156 -6.16 -1.79 -12.52
CA MET A 156 -5.62 -2.90 -13.31
C MET A 156 -6.52 -4.13 -13.19
N THR A 157 -6.87 -4.55 -11.96
CA THR A 157 -7.70 -5.74 -11.78
C THR A 157 -9.12 -5.54 -12.29
N ALA A 158 -9.68 -4.32 -12.14
CA ALA A 158 -10.99 -3.99 -12.70
C ALA A 158 -11.00 -4.01 -14.24
N ALA A 159 -9.91 -3.57 -14.88
CA ALA A 159 -9.79 -3.56 -16.35
C ALA A 159 -9.79 -4.97 -16.97
N VAL A 160 -9.44 -6.00 -16.19
CA VAL A 160 -9.53 -7.41 -16.59
C VAL A 160 -10.78 -8.12 -16.06
N GLY A 161 -11.73 -7.39 -15.48
CA GLY A 161 -13.02 -7.93 -15.04
C GLY A 161 -13.07 -8.47 -13.61
N TYR A 162 -12.00 -8.29 -12.82
CA TYR A 162 -11.89 -8.78 -11.44
C TYR A 162 -11.62 -7.62 -10.47
N PRO A 163 -12.64 -6.83 -10.08
CA PRO A 163 -12.46 -5.69 -9.18
C PRO A 163 -11.80 -6.09 -7.86
N THR A 164 -10.88 -5.26 -7.38
CA THR A 164 -10.25 -5.45 -6.07
C THR A 164 -11.24 -5.16 -4.94
N ILE A 165 -11.46 -6.13 -4.05
CA ILE A 165 -12.22 -5.97 -2.81
C ILE A 165 -11.29 -5.48 -1.70
N ARG A 166 -10.29 -6.29 -1.35
CA ARG A 166 -9.29 -6.01 -0.30
C ARG A 166 -7.92 -5.77 -0.94
N LEU A 167 -7.20 -4.76 -0.47
CA LEU A 167 -5.87 -4.41 -0.95
C LEU A 167 -4.95 -4.15 0.23
N VAL A 168 -4.01 -5.06 0.46
CA VAL A 168 -3.06 -4.99 1.57
C VAL A 168 -1.66 -4.83 0.99
N ARG A 169 -0.97 -3.73 1.30
CA ARG A 169 0.47 -3.63 1.01
C ARG A 169 1.22 -4.38 2.09
N VAL A 170 1.94 -5.43 1.74
CA VAL A 170 2.62 -6.29 2.73
C VAL A 170 4.12 -6.01 2.83
N ARG A 171 4.71 -5.41 1.80
CA ARG A 171 6.16 -5.14 1.72
C ARG A 171 6.47 -3.87 0.95
N VAL A 172 7.53 -3.16 1.38
CA VAL A 172 8.20 -2.06 0.67
C VAL A 172 9.70 -2.32 0.73
N GLY A 173 10.33 -2.59 -0.42
CA GLY A 173 11.73 -3.04 -0.45
C GLY A 173 11.92 -4.32 0.39
N PRO A 174 12.92 -4.38 1.29
CA PRO A 174 13.08 -5.50 2.23
C PRO A 174 12.20 -5.40 3.49
N ILE A 175 11.45 -4.31 3.67
CA ILE A 175 10.64 -4.09 4.88
C ILE A 175 9.26 -4.71 4.66
N ALA A 176 8.88 -5.64 5.55
CA ALA A 176 7.60 -6.33 5.50
C ALA A 176 6.76 -6.07 6.78
N LEU A 177 5.45 -6.34 6.67
CA LEU A 177 4.51 -6.26 7.79
C LEU A 177 4.91 -7.19 8.95
N ASN A 178 5.43 -8.39 8.66
CA ASN A 178 5.91 -9.36 9.66
C ASN A 178 4.95 -9.57 10.85
N GLY A 179 3.65 -9.76 10.57
CA GLY A 179 2.64 -10.03 11.59
C GLY A 179 2.20 -8.81 12.42
N LEU A 180 2.60 -7.59 12.04
CA LEU A 180 2.13 -6.36 12.66
C LEU A 180 0.59 -6.31 12.62
N LYS A 181 -0.05 -6.09 13.78
CA LYS A 181 -1.51 -6.02 13.89
C LYS A 181 -2.04 -4.73 13.26
N GLU A 182 -3.28 -4.76 12.79
CA GLU A 182 -3.94 -3.55 12.24
C GLU A 182 -3.89 -2.39 13.26
N GLY A 183 -3.53 -1.20 12.77
CA GLY A 183 -3.41 0.01 13.59
C GLY A 183 -2.13 0.10 14.42
N SER A 184 -1.33 -0.95 14.50
CA SER A 184 -0.09 -0.93 15.28
C SER A 184 1.01 -0.15 14.57
N VAL A 185 1.84 0.50 15.39
CA VAL A 185 3.00 1.29 14.99
C VAL A 185 4.24 0.68 15.64
N GLN A 186 5.32 0.60 14.88
CA GLN A 186 6.60 0.10 15.36
C GLN A 186 7.72 1.02 14.89
N ASP A 187 8.66 1.31 15.78
CA ASP A 187 9.89 2.01 15.45
C ASP A 187 10.72 1.22 14.43
N LEU A 188 11.35 1.96 13.52
CA LEU A 188 12.19 1.39 12.48
C LEU A 188 13.46 2.25 12.31
N PRO A 189 14.31 2.35 13.34
CA PRO A 189 15.46 3.27 13.34
C PRO A 189 16.42 3.04 12.17
N ASP A 190 16.56 1.79 11.72
CA ASP A 190 17.45 1.42 10.63
C ASP A 190 16.83 1.57 9.23
N LEU A 191 15.71 2.31 9.08
CA LEU A 191 14.99 2.45 7.81
C LEU A 191 15.91 2.80 6.61
N PRO A 192 16.80 3.81 6.68
CA PRO A 192 17.70 4.11 5.57
C PRO A 192 18.64 2.95 5.24
N THR A 193 19.23 2.34 6.27
CA THR A 193 20.14 1.19 6.14
C THR A 193 19.45 -0.01 5.50
N LEU A 194 18.22 -0.31 5.94
CA LEU A 194 17.43 -1.41 5.40
C LEU A 194 17.09 -1.19 3.93
N LEU A 195 16.73 0.02 3.51
CA LEU A 195 16.35 0.28 2.13
C LEU A 195 17.55 0.37 1.17
N PHE A 196 18.70 0.82 1.64
CA PHE A 196 19.83 1.19 0.78
C PHE A 196 21.16 0.49 1.12
N GLY A 197 21.15 -0.49 2.02
CA GLY A 197 22.32 -1.37 2.26
C GLY A 197 23.46 -0.74 3.07
N GLY A 198 23.18 0.27 3.90
CA GLY A 198 24.19 0.82 4.82
C GLY A 198 25.29 1.66 4.15
N GLU A 199 25.07 2.19 2.95
CA GLU A 199 25.88 3.33 2.52
C GLU A 199 25.58 4.52 3.43
N SER A 200 26.43 4.70 4.45
CA SER A 200 26.57 5.95 5.17
C SER A 200 26.71 7.07 4.15
N ARG A 201 25.65 7.83 3.95
CA ARG A 201 25.75 9.11 3.26
C ARG A 201 26.55 10.04 4.17
N LYS A 202 27.80 10.30 3.77
CA LYS A 202 28.48 11.56 4.11
C LYS A 202 27.75 12.72 3.45
#